data_AF-A0A0G0CV64-F1
#
_entry.id   AF-A0A0G0CV64-F1
#
_cell.length_a   1.000
_cell.length_b   1.000
_cell.length_c   1.000
_cell.angle_alpha   90.00
_cell.angle_beta   90.00
_cell.angle_gamma   90.00
#
_symmetry.space_group_name_H-M   'P 1'
#
loop_
_entity.id
_entity.type
_entity.pdbx_description
1 polymer ?
#
loop_
_entity_poly.entity_id
_entity_poly.type
_entity_poly.pdbx_seq_one_letter_code
_entity_poly.pdbx_strand_id
1 'polypeptide(L)' 'MKFELEEFHRNIPDEEILADIKRTAVELKQNFLTTRQYNEHGKFHSNLAIKRFGGWIKAIEKAELG' A
#
# COMPACT_ATOMS: atom_id res chain seq x y z
N MET A 1 9.13 27.28 -20.59
CA MET A 1 7.85 26.72 -20.07
C MET A 1 8.19 25.78 -18.94
N LYS A 2 7.86 26.15 -17.69
CA LYS A 2 7.84 25.20 -16.57
C LYS A 2 6.57 24.36 -16.78
N PHE A 3 6.73 23.07 -16.98
CA PHE A 3 5.60 22.15 -17.01
C PHE A 3 5.12 21.97 -15.58
N GLU A 4 4.36 22.94 -15.10
CA GLU A 4 3.48 22.80 -13.93
C GLU A 4 2.19 22.17 -14.45
N LEU A 5 2.24 20.88 -14.76
CA LEU A 5 1.05 20.10 -15.08
C LEU A 5 0.52 19.50 -13.79
N GLU A 6 -0.43 20.24 -13.22
CA GLU A 6 -1.68 19.79 -12.60
C GLU A 6 -1.65 18.41 -11.91
N GLU A 7 -1.88 18.46 -10.59
CA GLU A 7 -2.15 17.35 -9.69
C GLU A 7 -3.13 16.34 -10.32
N PHE A 8 -2.57 15.30 -10.94
CA PHE A 8 -3.36 14.19 -11.44
C PHE A 8 -4.05 13.51 -10.25
N HIS A 9 -5.35 13.74 -10.12
CA HIS A 9 -6.31 12.95 -9.34
C HIS A 9 -6.45 11.49 -9.85
N ARG A 10 -5.31 10.82 -10.11
CA ARG A 10 -5.16 9.37 -10.33
C ARG A 10 -4.37 8.69 -9.20
N ASN A 11 -4.00 9.46 -8.17
CA ASN A 11 -3.16 9.01 -7.08
C ASN A 11 -4.02 8.59 -5.89
N ILE A 12 -4.25 7.28 -5.74
CA ILE A 12 -4.49 6.71 -4.40
C ILE A 12 -3.30 7.16 -3.54
N PRO A 13 -3.49 7.98 -2.49
CA PRO A 13 -2.37 8.46 -1.69
C PRO A 13 -1.64 7.27 -1.08
N ASP A 14 -0.33 7.39 -0.91
CA ASP A 14 0.49 6.36 -0.30
C ASP A 14 -0.07 5.96 1.08
N GLU A 15 -0.61 6.94 1.81
CA GLU A 15 -1.30 6.76 3.09
C GLU A 15 -2.55 5.87 2.99
N GLU A 16 -3.36 5.96 1.94
CA GLU A 16 -4.53 5.07 1.75
C GLU A 16 -4.09 3.62 1.54
N ILE A 17 -2.98 3.39 0.82
CA ILE A 17 -2.45 2.03 0.63
C ILE A 17 -1.89 1.49 1.94
N LEU A 18 -1.16 2.30 2.70
CA LEU A 18 -0.61 1.90 3.99
C LEU A 18 -1.72 1.65 5.01
N ALA A 19 -2.77 2.47 5.01
CA ALA A 19 -3.95 2.29 5.86
C ALA A 19 -4.70 1.00 5.51
N ASP A 20 -4.84 0.68 4.22
CA ASP A 20 -5.44 -0.59 3.79
C ASP A 20 -4.60 -1.80 4.23
N ILE A 21 -3.28 -1.73 4.06
CA ILE A 21 -2.34 -2.78 4.55
C ILE A 21 -2.50 -2.95 6.07
N LYS A 22 -2.48 -1.87 6.86
CA LYS A 22 -2.71 -1.93 8.31
C LYS A 22 -4.06 -2.54 8.65
N ARG A 23 -5.13 -2.13 7.95
CA ARG A 23 -6.48 -2.64 8.17
C ARG A 23 -6.56 -4.14 7.90
N THR A 24 -6.02 -4.62 6.78
CA THR A 24 -5.99 -6.05 6.45
C THR A 24 -5.16 -6.84 7.47
N ALA A 25 -4.08 -6.26 7.98
CA ALA A 25 -3.23 -6.89 8.99
C ALA A 25 -3.99 -7.08 10.31
N VAL A 26 -4.74 -6.04 10.74
CA VAL A 26 -5.63 -6.09 11.91
C VAL A 26 -6.77 -7.09 11.71
N GLU A 27 -7.36 -7.14 10.52
CA GLU A 27 -8.45 -8.08 10.19
C GLU A 27 -7.99 -9.53 10.29
N LEU A 28 -6.78 -9.82 9.80
CA LEU A 28 -6.17 -11.15 9.88
C LEU A 28 -5.50 -11.42 11.23
N LYS A 29 -5.43 -10.42 12.13
CA LYS A 29 -4.70 -10.46 13.41
C LYS A 29 -3.24 -10.89 13.23
N GLN A 30 -2.59 -10.39 12.18
CA GLN A 30 -1.20 -10.69 11.86
C GLN A 30 -0.36 -9.41 11.85
N ASN A 31 0.84 -9.47 12.40
CA ASN A 31 1.81 -8.36 12.36
C ASN A 31 2.51 -8.25 11.01
N PHE A 32 2.38 -9.24 10.14
CA PHE A 32 2.98 -9.26 8.81
C PHE A 32 1.97 -9.81 7.82
N LEU A 33 1.73 -9.08 6.73
CA LEU A 33 0.90 -9.54 5.62
C LEU A 33 1.77 -10.07 4.50
N THR A 34 1.36 -11.19 3.92
CA THR A 34 1.88 -11.61 2.62
C THR A 34 1.12 -10.91 1.50
N THR A 35 1.79 -10.76 0.35
CA THR A 35 1.16 -10.24 -0.88
C THR A 35 -0.10 -11.01 -1.26
N ARG A 36 -0.13 -12.33 -1.00
CA ARG A 36 -1.30 -13.17 -1.24
C ARG A 36 -2.47 -12.80 -0.34
N GLN A 37 -2.25 -12.74 0.97
CA GLN A 37 -3.28 -12.35 1.94
C GLN A 37 -3.83 -10.96 1.65
N TYR A 38 -2.95 -10.02 1.32
CA TYR A 38 -3.39 -8.68 0.93
C TYR A 38 -4.15 -8.66 -0.40
N ASN A 39 -3.85 -9.53 -1.36
CA ASN A 39 -4.70 -9.65 -2.56
C ASN A 39 -6.05 -10.34 -2.29
N GLU A 40 -6.12 -11.22 -1.28
CA GLU A 40 -7.38 -11.91 -0.91
C GLU A 40 -8.29 -11.05 -0.03
N HIS A 41 -7.72 -10.24 0.88
CA HIS A 41 -8.46 -9.47 1.89
C HIS A 41 -8.34 -7.95 1.74
N GLY A 42 -7.30 -7.48 1.05
CA GLY A 42 -7.06 -6.06 0.84
C GLY A 42 -7.96 -5.47 -0.23
N LYS A 43 -8.20 -4.17 -0.13
CA LYS A 43 -8.96 -3.41 -1.12
C LYS A 43 -8.15 -3.17 -2.39
N PHE A 44 -6.82 -3.19 -2.27
CA PHE A 44 -5.90 -2.96 -3.38
C PHE A 44 -5.02 -4.16 -3.70
N HIS A 45 -4.51 -4.21 -4.92
CA HIS A 45 -3.52 -5.22 -5.29
C HIS A 45 -2.15 -4.94 -4.68
N SER A 46 -1.48 -5.99 -4.20
CA SER A 46 -0.12 -5.88 -3.67
C SER A 46 0.88 -5.29 -4.68
N ASN A 47 0.62 -5.48 -5.98
CA ASN A 47 1.43 -4.93 -7.06
C ASN A 47 1.45 -3.39 -7.07
N LEU A 48 0.37 -2.74 -6.62
CA LEU A 48 0.32 -1.28 -6.48
C LEU A 48 1.28 -0.81 -5.39
N ALA A 49 1.24 -1.45 -4.22
CA ALA A 49 2.15 -1.16 -3.12
C ALA A 49 3.61 -1.43 -3.52
N ILE A 50 3.88 -2.55 -4.21
CA ILE A 50 5.23 -2.87 -4.70
C ILE A 50 5.73 -1.81 -5.68
N LYS A 51 4.91 -1.39 -6.65
CA LYS A 51 5.30 -0.38 -7.64
C LYS A 51 5.51 1.01 -7.00
N ARG A 52 4.69 1.40 -6.03
CA ARG A 52 4.84 2.70 -5.34
C ARG A 52 6.03 2.73 -4.39
N PHE A 53 6.14 1.72 -3.52
CA PHE A 53 7.13 1.69 -2.45
C PHE A 53 8.46 1.03 -2.86
N GLY A 54 8.53 0.49 -4.08
CA GLY A 54 9.71 -0.20 -4.60
C GLY A 54 9.95 -1.56 -3.93
N GLY A 55 8.88 -2.20 -3.43
CA GLY A 55 8.92 -3.50 -2.76
C GLY A 55 7.78 -3.70 -1.77
N TRP A 56 7.39 -4.95 -1.55
CA TRP A 56 6.35 -5.31 -0.58
C TRP A 56 6.84 -5.11 0.86
N ILE A 57 8.07 -5.56 1.16
CA ILE A 57 8.70 -5.40 2.49
C ILE A 57 8.75 -3.92 2.88
N LYS A 58 9.17 -3.05 1.95
CA LYS A 58 9.19 -1.60 2.18
C LYS A 58 7.81 -1.02 2.46
N ALA A 59 6.76 -1.53 1.81
CA ALA A 59 5.39 -1.11 2.06
C ALA A 59 4.94 -1.51 3.48
N ILE A 60 5.31 -2.72 3.92
CA ILE A 60 5.02 -3.24 5.26
C ILE A 60 5.79 -2.45 6.34
N GLU A 61 7.07 -2.17 6.12
CA GLU A 61 7.87 -1.30 7.01
C GLU A 61 7.28 0.11 7.13
N LYS A 62 6.87 0.71 6.01
CA LYS A 62 6.17 2.00 6.01
C LYS A 62 4.80 1.93 6.68
N ALA A 63 4.16 0.77 6.65
CA ALA A 63 2.92 0.52 7.36
C ALA A 63 3.18 0.21 8.84
N GLU A 64 4.40 0.44 9.36
CA GLU A 64 4.79 0.21 10.75
C GLU A 64 4.40 -1.20 11.25
N LEU A 65 4.39 -2.15 10.31
CA LEU A 65 4.14 -3.56 10.55
C LEU A 65 5.52 -4.24 10.50
N GLY A 66 5.95 -4.82 11.62
CA GLY A 66 7.30 -5.38 11.79
C GLY A 66 7.36 -6.30 12.99
#